data_AF-A0A9E5L1W7-F1
#
_entry.id   AF-A0A9E5L1W7-F1
#
_cell.length_a   1.000
_cell.length_b   1.000
_cell.length_c   1.000
_cell.angle_alpha   90.00
_cell.angle_beta   90.00
_cell.angle_gamma   90.00
#
_symmetry.space_group_name_H-M   'P 1'
#
loop_
_entity.id
_entity.type
_entity.pdbx_description
1 polymer ?
#
loop_
_entity_poly.entity_id
_entity_poly.type
_entity_poly.pdbx_seq_one_letter_code
_entity_poly.pdbx_strand_id
1 'polypeptide(L)'
;CNVVSPQLMWSKKLRTNLVFTFVLSIIVNIGMWFERFVIIVTSLHRDYLPSSWSMFSPTFVDIGIFIGTIGFFFVLFLLYARSFPVIAQAELKTILKTSGEEQKKHQD
;
A
#
# COMPACT_ATOMS: atom_id res chain seq x y z
N CYS A 1 12.53 -6.33 4.75
CA CYS A 1 11.80 -5.86 3.55
C CYS A 1 12.01 -4.38 3.27
N ASN A 2 11.64 -3.48 4.19
CA ASN A 2 11.46 -2.06 3.87
C ASN A 2 12.73 -1.31 3.41
N VAL A 3 13.92 -1.77 3.79
CA VAL A 3 15.20 -1.17 3.35
C VAL A 3 15.68 -1.72 1.98
N VAL A 4 15.39 -2.99 1.70
CA VAL A 4 15.87 -3.67 0.48
C VAL A 4 14.96 -3.39 -0.71
N SER A 5 13.64 -3.35 -0.49
CA SER A 5 12.64 -3.08 -1.53
C SER A 5 12.87 -1.79 -2.32
N PRO A 6 13.13 -0.61 -1.70
CA PRO A 6 13.37 0.63 -2.45
C PRO A 6 14.69 0.62 -3.20
N GLN A 7 15.69 -0.12 -2.71
CA GLN A 7 17.00 -0.20 -3.36
C GLN A 7 16.93 -0.88 -4.74
N LEU A 8 15.99 -1.82 -4.91
CA LEU A 8 15.74 -2.49 -6.19
C LEU A 8 15.09 -1.56 -7.24
N MET A 9 14.48 -0.44 -6.82
CA MET A 9 13.85 0.54 -7.72
C MET A 9 14.86 1.52 -8.35
N TRP A 10 16.12 1.52 -7.92
CA TRP A 10 17.18 2.35 -8.50
C TRP A 10 17.46 1.97 -9.96
N SER A 11 17.26 0.70 -10.31
CA SER A 11 17.42 0.22 -11.68
C SER A 11 16.19 0.54 -12.53
N LYS A 12 16.39 1.35 -13.58
CA LYS A 12 15.34 1.73 -14.53
C LYS A 12 14.64 0.52 -15.15
N LYS A 13 15.39 -0.55 -15.45
CA LYS A 13 14.89 -1.79 -16.06
C LYS A 13 13.89 -2.53 -15.17
N LEU A 14 14.10 -2.48 -13.85
CA LEU A 14 13.22 -3.09 -12.85
C LEU A 14 11.98 -2.21 -12.59
N ARG A 15 12.17 -0.89 -12.52
CA ARG A 15 11.08 0.07 -12.29
C ARG A 15 10.04 0.13 -13.41
N THR A 16 10.44 -0.07 -14.68
CA THR A 16 9.52 -0.02 -15.82
C THR A 16 8.80 -1.34 -16.09
N ASN A 17 9.14 -2.41 -15.37
CA ASN A 17 8.45 -3.69 -15.52
C ASN A 17 7.25 -3.76 -14.55
N LEU A 18 6.03 -3.74 -15.12
CA LEU A 18 4.78 -3.73 -14.36
C LEU A 18 4.62 -4.96 -13.46
N VAL A 19 5.05 -6.15 -13.93
CA VAL A 19 4.97 -7.38 -13.12
C VAL A 19 5.89 -7.30 -11.92
N PHE A 20 7.10 -6.77 -12.11
CA PHE A 20 8.08 -6.62 -11.03
C PHE A 20 7.60 -5.60 -9.99
N THR A 21 7.11 -4.44 -10.42
CA THR A 21 6.60 -3.41 -9.49
C THR A 21 5.34 -3.86 -8.77
N PHE A 22 4.48 -4.65 -9.41
CA PHE A 22 3.29 -5.23 -8.77
C PHE A 22 3.69 -6.18 -7.63
N VAL A 23 4.56 -7.17 -7.89
CA VAL A 23 5.04 -8.11 -6.86
C VAL A 23 5.77 -7.36 -5.74
N LEU A 24 6.60 -6.37 -6.07
CA LEU A 24 7.29 -5.54 -5.10
C LEU A 24 6.32 -4.79 -4.18
N SER A 25 5.21 -4.29 -4.70
CA SER A 25 4.21 -3.57 -3.91
C SER A 25 3.55 -4.45 -2.83
N ILE A 26 3.30 -5.73 -3.14
CA ILE A 26 2.77 -6.70 -2.16
C ILE A 26 3.78 -6.92 -1.04
N ILE A 27 5.05 -7.15 -1.39
CA ILE A 27 6.14 -7.39 -0.42
C ILE A 27 6.33 -6.17 0.50
N VAL A 28 6.24 -4.96 -0.04
CA VAL A 28 6.35 -3.72 0.74
C VAL A 28 5.18 -3.59 1.71
N ASN A 29 3.94 -3.79 1.27
CA ASN A 29 2.77 -3.72 2.16
C ASN A 29 2.88 -4.71 3.33
N ILE A 30 3.27 -5.96 3.05
CA ILE A 30 3.52 -6.96 4.10
C ILE A 30 4.67 -6.52 5.03
N GLY A 31 5.76 -5.99 4.47
CA GLY A 31 6.91 -5.51 5.24
C GLY A 31 6.59 -4.35 6.17
N MET A 32 5.76 -3.40 5.74
CA MET A 32 5.30 -2.28 6.57
C MET A 32 4.37 -2.75 7.68
N TRP A 33 3.49 -3.71 7.40
CA TRP A 33 2.65 -4.33 8.42
C TRP A 33 3.49 -5.04 9.48
N PHE A 34 4.50 -5.81 9.07
CA PHE A 34 5.43 -6.46 10.01
C PHE A 34 6.23 -5.46 10.85
N GLU A 35 6.66 -4.33 10.29
CA GLU A 35 7.31 -3.26 11.06
C GLU A 35 6.41 -2.81 12.23
N ARG A 36 5.13 -2.55 11.96
CA ARG A 36 4.17 -2.14 13.01
C ARG A 36 3.90 -3.26 14.00
N PHE A 37 3.75 -4.50 13.53
CA PHE A 37 3.57 -5.67 14.39
C PHE A 37 4.75 -5.83 15.35
N VAL A 38 5.99 -5.74 14.84
CA VAL A 38 7.21 -5.83 15.66
C VAL A 38 7.25 -4.71 16.69
N ILE A 39 7.10 -3.44 16.28
CA ILE A 39 7.15 -2.29 17.21
C ILE A 39 6.18 -2.48 18.38
N ILE A 40 4.94 -2.91 18.11
CA ILE A 40 3.92 -3.06 19.16
C ILE A 40 4.22 -4.28 20.05
N VAL A 41 4.43 -5.46 19.45
CA VAL A 41 4.55 -6.72 20.20
C VAL A 41 5.85 -6.78 20.99
N THR A 42 6.99 -6.37 20.41
CA THR A 42 8.27 -6.43 21.15
C THR A 42 8.35 -5.41 22.26
N SER A 43 7.66 -4.26 22.12
CA SER A 43 7.63 -3.24 23.18
C SER A 43 6.80 -3.71 24.38
N LEU A 44 5.69 -4.41 24.16
CA LEU A 44 4.78 -4.87 25.22
C LEU A 44 5.21 -6.20 25.86
N HIS A 45 5.93 -7.05 25.15
CA HIS A 45 6.42 -8.32 25.70
C HIS A 45 7.43 -8.10 26.85
N ARG A 46 8.13 -6.97 26.87
CA ARG A 46 9.27 -6.72 27.76
C ARG A 46 9.11 -5.40 28.52
N ASP A 47 8.11 -5.36 29.39
CA ASP A 47 7.90 -4.21 30.27
C ASP A 47 8.95 -4.10 31.39
N TYR A 48 8.95 -2.94 32.06
CA TYR A 48 9.89 -2.56 33.12
C TYR A 48 9.95 -3.56 34.30
N LEU A 49 8.85 -4.29 34.58
CA LEU A 49 8.82 -5.34 35.60
C LEU A 49 9.01 -6.73 34.97
N PRO A 50 10.02 -7.51 35.40
CA PRO A 50 10.26 -8.87 34.88
C PRO A 50 9.10 -9.84 35.10
N SER A 51 8.26 -9.60 36.11
CA SER A 51 7.07 -10.42 36.41
C SER A 51 5.94 -10.27 35.39
N SER A 52 5.94 -9.19 34.60
CA SER A 52 4.88 -8.88 33.62
C SER A 52 5.21 -9.34 32.21
N TRP A 53 6.34 -10.01 32.00
CA TRP A 53 6.71 -10.51 30.68
C TRP A 53 5.75 -11.62 30.26
N SER A 54 5.11 -11.42 29.10
CA SER A 54 4.16 -12.36 28.54
C SER A 54 4.39 -12.52 27.04
N MET A 55 4.21 -13.75 26.53
CA MET A 55 4.28 -14.02 25.10
C MET A 55 2.93 -13.78 24.43
N PHE A 56 2.93 -13.01 23.34
CA PHE A 56 1.76 -12.84 22.50
C PHE A 56 1.73 -13.94 21.42
N SER A 57 0.68 -14.75 21.42
CA SER A 57 0.36 -15.67 20.33
C SER A 57 -0.99 -15.30 19.74
N PRO A 58 -1.06 -14.91 18.45
CA PRO A 58 -2.33 -14.58 17.82
C PRO A 58 -3.24 -15.81 17.78
N THR A 59 -4.52 -15.59 18.04
CA THR A 59 -5.55 -16.62 17.91
C THR A 59 -6.11 -16.63 16.48
N PHE A 60 -6.82 -17.71 16.13
CA PHE A 60 -7.50 -17.80 14.84
C PHE A 60 -8.50 -16.65 14.62
N VAL A 61 -9.10 -16.14 15.70
CA VAL A 61 -10.05 -15.01 15.64
C VAL A 61 -9.34 -13.71 15.23
N ASP A 62 -8.13 -13.45 15.74
CA ASP A 62 -7.35 -12.26 15.38
C ASP A 62 -7.03 -12.22 13.87
N ILE A 63 -6.64 -13.38 13.33
CA ILE A 63 -6.34 -13.56 11.90
C ILE A 63 -7.62 -13.44 11.08
N GLY A 64 -8.72 -14.03 11.56
CA GLY A 64 -10.04 -13.94 10.92
C GLY A 64 -10.56 -12.51 10.82
N ILE A 65 -10.41 -11.71 11.87
CA ILE A 65 -10.78 -10.29 11.86
C ILE A 65 -9.91 -9.52 10.87
N PHE A 66 -8.60 -9.76 10.86
CA PHE A 66 -7.67 -9.12 9.91
C PHE A 66 -8.06 -9.40 8.45
N ILE A 67 -8.26 -10.67 8.09
CA ILE A 67 -8.70 -11.05 6.75
C ILE A 67 -10.09 -10.47 6.44
N GLY A 68 -10.98 -10.47 7.43
CA GLY A 68 -12.31 -9.87 7.33
C GLY A 68 -12.27 -8.38 6.96
N THR A 69 -11.36 -7.60 7.55
CA THR A 69 -11.19 -6.18 7.20
C THR A 69 -10.69 -5.98 5.77
N ILE A 70 -9.82 -6.86 5.27
CA ILE A 70 -9.36 -6.84 3.87
C ILE A 70 -10.53 -7.11 2.93
N GLY A 71 -11.33 -8.14 3.21
CA GLY A 71 -12.52 -8.46 2.43
C GLY A 71 -13.53 -7.32 2.44
N PHE A 72 -13.81 -6.74 3.60
CA PHE A 72 -14.74 -5.61 3.75
C PHE A 72 -14.26 -4.36 2.98
N PHE A 73 -12.97 -4.06 3.03
CA PHE A 73 -12.37 -2.99 2.23
C PHE A 73 -12.61 -3.22 0.72
N PHE A 74 -12.35 -4.42 0.21
CA PHE A 74 -12.59 -4.72 -1.20
C PHE A 74 -14.07 -4.66 -1.59
N VAL A 75 -14.98 -5.10 -0.73
CA VAL A 75 -16.43 -4.98 -0.97
C VAL A 75 -16.83 -3.52 -1.15
N LEU A 76 -16.41 -2.65 -0.22
CA LEU A 76 -16.71 -1.21 -0.32
C LEU A 76 -16.02 -0.55 -1.51
N PHE A 77 -14.77 -0.91 -1.79
CA PHE A 77 -14.02 -0.39 -2.93
C PHE A 77 -14.66 -0.79 -4.28
N LEU A 78 -15.10 -2.04 -4.42
CA LEU A 78 -15.78 -2.51 -5.63
C LEU A 78 -17.16 -1.87 -5.79
N LEU A 79 -17.90 -1.66 -4.70
CA LEU A 79 -19.16 -0.93 -4.73
C LEU A 79 -18.93 0.52 -5.18
N TYR A 80 -17.93 1.18 -4.62
CA TYR A 80 -17.54 2.54 -5.04
C TYR A 80 -17.17 2.59 -6.52
N ALA A 81 -16.30 1.69 -6.98
CA ALA A 81 -15.85 1.63 -8.37
C ALA A 81 -16.97 1.36 -9.37
N ARG A 82 -18.04 0.68 -8.93
CA ARG A 82 -19.23 0.42 -9.74
C ARG A 82 -20.22 1.58 -9.74
N SER A 83 -20.43 2.23 -8.60
CA SER A 83 -21.49 3.24 -8.42
C SER A 83 -21.04 4.67 -8.77
N PHE A 84 -19.75 4.97 -8.67
CA PHE A 84 -19.20 6.31 -8.88
C PHE A 84 -18.16 6.33 -10.01
N PRO A 85 -18.00 7.47 -10.73
CA PRO A 85 -16.93 7.61 -11.69
C PRO A 85 -15.57 7.61 -10.98
N VAL A 86 -14.74 6.60 -11.27
CA VAL A 86 -13.43 6.39 -10.65
C VAL A 86 -12.43 7.52 -10.96
N ILE A 87 -12.67 8.27 -12.04
CA ILE A 87 -11.78 9.34 -12.49
C ILE A 87 -12.51 10.68 -12.53
N ALA A 88 -11.91 11.69 -11.90
CA ALA A 88 -12.42 13.05 -11.86
C ALA A 88 -12.43 13.71 -13.26
N GLN A 89 -13.61 13.82 -13.87
CA GLN A 89 -13.77 14.35 -15.22
C GLN A 89 -13.43 15.85 -15.35
N ALA A 90 -13.64 16.63 -14.29
CA ALA A 90 -13.31 18.05 -14.28
C ALA A 90 -11.80 18.28 -14.44
N GLU A 91 -10.98 17.53 -13.71
CA GLU A 91 -9.51 17.61 -13.76
C GLU A 91 -8.97 17.12 -15.10
N LEU A 92 -9.49 16.01 -15.63
CA LEU A 92 -9.05 15.47 -16.92
C LEU A 92 -9.22 16.48 -18.07
N LYS A 93 -10.33 17.22 -18.08
CA LYS A 93 -10.61 18.20 -19.14
C LYS A 93 -9.62 19.36 -19.10
N THR A 94 -9.25 19.82 -17.91
CA THR A 94 -8.26 20.90 -17.74
C THR A 94 -6.88 20.47 -18.19
N ILE A 95 -6.42 19.28 -17.76
CA ILE A 95 -5.09 18.75 -18.12
C ILE A 95 -4.99 18.53 -19.64
N LEU A 96 -6.00 17.92 -20.27
CA LEU A 96 -6.00 17.69 -21.72
C LEU A 96 -5.95 18.99 -22.52
N LYS A 97 -6.63 20.04 -22.05
CA LYS A 97 -6.59 21.36 -22.68
C LYS A 97 -5.18 21.95 -22.60
N THR A 98 -4.58 21.98 -21.41
CA THR A 98 -3.21 22.50 -21.20
C THR A 98 -2.18 21.71 -22.00
N SER A 99 -2.22 20.37 -21.97
CA SER A 99 -1.31 19.54 -22.76
C SER A 99 -1.48 19.75 -24.27
N GLY A 100 -2.70 19.97 -24.75
CA GLY A 100 -2.96 20.24 -26.17
C GLY A 100 -2.49 21.64 -26.62
N GLU A 101 -2.59 22.65 -25.76
CA GLU A 101 -2.09 24.01 -26.02
C GLU A 101 -0.56 24.04 -26.08
N GLU A 102 0.13 23.35 -25.16
CA GLU A 102 1.59 23.20 -25.17
C GLU A 102 2.12 22.45 -26.39
N GLN A 103 1.41 21.40 -26.86
CA GLN A 103 1.78 20.67 -28.08
C GLN A 103 1.70 21.54 -29.34
N LYS A 104 0.68 22.41 -29.46
CA LYS A 104 0.56 23.34 -30.59
C LYS A 104 1.69 24.37 -30.59
N LYS A 105 1.99 24.94 -29.42
CA LYS A 105 3.04 25.96 -29.24
C LYS A 105 4.46 25.44 -29.50
N HIS A 106 4.67 24.13 -29.40
CA HIS A 106 5.93 23.47 -29.74
C HIS A 106 6.08 23.18 -31.24
N GLN A 107 4.99 23.26 -32.00
CA GLN A 107 4.90 22.91 -33.41
C GLN A 107 4.92 24.15 -34.34
N ASP A 108 4.62 25.33 -33.78
CA ASP A 108 4.86 26.66 -34.36
C ASP A 108 6.28 27.17 -34.06
#